data_AF-A0A358R2F8-F1
#
_entry.id   AF-A0A358R2F8-F1
#
_cell.length_a   1.000
_cell.length_b   1.000
_cell.length_c   1.000
_cell.angle_alpha   90.00
_cell.angle_beta   90.00
_cell.angle_gamma   90.00
#
_symmetry.space_group_name_H-M   'P 1'
#
loop_
_entity.id
_entity.type
_entity.pdbx_description
1 polymer ?
#
loop_
_entity_poly.entity_id
_entity_poly.type
_entity_poly.pdbx_seq_one_letter_code
_entity_poly.pdbx_strand_id
1 'polypeptide(L)'
;MTVKNYLDFIFREWRILVFGASLTFFSSFGQTFLFSLFVPFFLDEFSLTNGTFGSLYSLATLSSAALLPVAGQWIDRIPVKHYSTAVALILALASLIMANSWGLATLFLAIFLLRLAGQGLSGHTAD
;
A
#
# COMPACT_ATOMS: atom_id res chain seq x y z
N MET A 1 -31.90 6.45 -19.60
CA MET A 1 -30.85 5.47 -19.25
C MET A 1 -31.36 4.59 -18.12
N THR A 2 -31.75 3.35 -18.42
CA THR A 2 -32.49 2.46 -17.50
C THR A 2 -31.53 1.49 -16.81
N VAL A 3 -31.83 1.12 -15.56
CA VAL A 3 -31.01 0.25 -14.68
C VAL A 3 -30.54 -1.06 -15.35
N LYS A 4 -31.31 -1.61 -16.30
CA LYS A 4 -30.92 -2.80 -17.08
C LYS A 4 -29.62 -2.62 -17.87
N ASN A 5 -29.34 -1.42 -18.39
CA ASN A 5 -28.09 -1.13 -19.11
C ASN A 5 -26.86 -1.13 -18.18
N TYR A 6 -27.05 -0.82 -16.89
CA TYR A 6 -25.95 -0.86 -15.92
C TYR A 6 -25.56 -2.29 -15.56
N LEU A 7 -26.53 -3.19 -15.40
CA LEU A 7 -26.24 -4.60 -15.11
C LEU A 7 -25.56 -5.27 -16.31
N ASP A 8 -26.02 -5.01 -17.54
CA ASP A 8 -25.35 -5.51 -18.74
C ASP A 8 -23.92 -4.95 -18.88
N PHE A 9 -23.71 -3.68 -18.54
CA PHE A 9 -22.39 -3.08 -18.51
C PHE A 9 -21.48 -3.75 -17.48
N ILE A 10 -21.98 -4.03 -16.28
CA ILE A 10 -21.23 -4.72 -15.22
C ILE A 10 -20.82 -6.13 -15.64
N PHE A 11 -21.72 -6.90 -16.25
CA PHE A 11 -21.41 -8.26 -16.69
C PHE A 11 -20.50 -8.29 -17.93
N ARG A 12 -20.61 -7.30 -18.82
CA ARG A 12 -19.78 -7.21 -20.03
C ARG A 12 -18.35 -6.76 -19.73
N GLU A 13 -18.18 -5.82 -18.81
CA GLU A 13 -16.87 -5.27 -18.42
C GLU A 13 -16.38 -5.78 -17.06
N TRP A 14 -16.92 -6.91 -16.57
CA TRP A 14 -16.65 -7.45 -15.23
C TRP A 14 -15.16 -7.66 -14.95
N ARG A 15 -14.37 -8.00 -15.98
CA ARG A 15 -12.92 -8.16 -15.87
C ARG A 15 -12.21 -6.88 -15.48
N ILE A 16 -12.64 -5.75 -16.05
CA ILE A 16 -12.06 -4.42 -15.78
C ILE A 16 -12.53 -3.94 -14.41
N LEU A 17 -13.80 -4.19 -14.07
CA LEU A 17 -14.37 -3.82 -12.76
C LEU A 17 -13.75 -4.62 -11.62
N VAL A 18 -13.57 -5.94 -11.77
CA VAL A 18 -12.90 -6.78 -10.77
C VAL A 18 -11.42 -6.41 -10.67
N PHE A 19 -10.77 -6.08 -11.78
CA PHE A 19 -9.39 -5.59 -11.75
C PHE A 19 -9.28 -4.27 -10.98
N GLY A 20 -10.14 -3.29 -11.28
CA GLY A 20 -10.22 -2.01 -10.57
C GLY A 20 -10.55 -2.19 -9.09
N ALA A 21 -11.55 -3.01 -8.75
CA ALA A 21 -11.95 -3.30 -7.38
C ALA A 21 -10.84 -4.02 -6.59
N SER A 22 -10.15 -4.98 -7.21
CA SER A 22 -9.00 -5.65 -6.60
C SER A 22 -7.86 -4.66 -6.36
N LEU A 23 -7.57 -3.79 -7.33
CA LEU A 23 -6.60 -2.70 -7.18
C LEU A 23 -6.96 -1.76 -6.05
N THR A 24 -8.23 -1.36 -5.91
CA THR A 24 -8.71 -0.51 -4.81
C THR A 24 -8.66 -1.23 -3.46
N PHE A 25 -8.92 -2.54 -3.43
CA PHE A 25 -8.84 -3.34 -2.21
C PHE A 25 -7.38 -3.54 -1.76
N PHE A 26 -6.46 -3.80 -2.69
CA PHE A 26 -5.01 -3.91 -2.42
C PHE A 26 -4.31 -2.55 -2.33
N SER A 27 -5.02 -1.45 -2.57
CA SER A 27 -4.52 -0.07 -2.44
C SER A 27 -4.32 0.32 -0.96
N SER A 28 -3.82 1.54 -0.75
CA SER A 28 -3.56 2.22 0.53
C SER A 28 -4.53 1.87 1.65
N PHE A 29 -5.83 1.78 1.32
CA PHE A 29 -6.91 1.51 2.26
C PHE A 29 -6.83 0.10 2.88
N GLY A 30 -6.73 -0.95 2.07
CA GLY A 30 -6.66 -2.33 2.58
C GLY A 30 -5.34 -2.65 3.26
N GLN A 31 -4.24 -2.08 2.75
CA GLN A 31 -2.91 -2.27 3.33
C GLN A 31 -2.80 -1.71 4.75
N THR A 32 -3.33 -0.50 4.98
CA THR A 32 -3.27 0.14 6.31
C THR A 32 -4.13 -0.62 7.33
N PHE A 33 -5.28 -1.13 6.90
CA PHE A 33 -6.15 -1.96 7.73
C PHE A 33 -5.51 -3.31 8.11
N LEU A 34 -4.92 -4.02 7.14
CA LEU A 34 -4.22 -5.27 7.43
C LEU A 34 -3.02 -5.02 8.33
N PHE A 35 -2.25 -3.97 8.08
CA PHE A 35 -1.10 -3.62 8.91
C PHE A 35 -1.49 -3.33 10.36
N SER A 36 -2.58 -2.59 10.60
CA SER A 36 -3.01 -2.23 11.97
C SER A 36 -3.38 -3.45 12.82
N LEU A 37 -3.88 -4.53 12.19
CA LEU A 37 -4.15 -5.80 12.88
C LEU A 37 -2.87 -6.45 13.43
N PHE A 38 -1.72 -6.25 12.78
CA PHE A 38 -0.45 -6.83 13.21
C PHE A 38 0.34 -5.95 14.20
N VAL A 39 -0.06 -4.68 14.40
CA VAL A 39 0.61 -3.74 15.33
C VAL A 39 0.79 -4.31 16.74
N PRO A 40 -0.23 -4.92 17.39
CA PRO A 40 -0.06 -5.47 18.73
C PRO A 40 1.01 -6.56 18.80
N PHE A 41 1.17 -7.36 17.75
CA PHE A 41 2.18 -8.41 17.69
C PHE A 41 3.59 -7.82 17.58
N PHE A 42 3.78 -6.74 16.81
CA PHE A 42 5.08 -6.05 16.77
C PHE A 42 5.45 -5.41 18.11
N LEU A 43 4.47 -4.89 18.84
CA LEU A 43 4.70 -4.32 20.16
C LEU A 43 5.17 -5.38 21.16
N ASP A 44 4.57 -6.57 21.11
CA ASP A 44 4.92 -7.70 21.97
C ASP A 44 6.29 -8.30 21.60
N GLU A 45 6.49 -8.65 20.32
CA GLU A 45 7.71 -9.31 19.81
C GLU A 45 8.96 -8.43 19.99
N PHE A 46 8.85 -7.12 19.74
CA PHE A 46 9.96 -6.18 19.89
C PHE A 46 10.01 -5.50 21.26
N SER A 47 9.12 -5.88 22.19
CA SER A 47 8.99 -5.26 23.53
C SER A 47 8.90 -3.72 23.46
N LEU A 48 8.18 -3.22 22.47
CA LEU A 48 8.05 -1.79 22.19
C LEU A 48 6.85 -1.19 22.93
N THR A 49 7.01 0.06 23.37
CA THR A 49 5.86 0.86 23.82
C THR A 49 5.12 1.43 22.61
N ASN A 50 3.81 1.66 22.78
CA ASN A 50 2.99 2.36 21.78
C ASN A 50 3.59 3.70 21.34
N GLY A 51 4.25 4.43 22.26
CA GLY A 51 4.92 5.70 21.97
C GLY A 51 6.12 5.52 21.03
N THR A 52 7.02 4.58 21.35
CA THR A 52 8.20 4.31 20.52
C THR A 52 7.81 3.82 19.12
N PHE A 53 6.82 2.93 19.04
CA PHE A 53 6.29 2.45 17.76
C PHE A 53 5.63 3.59 16.97
N GLY A 54 4.85 4.46 17.63
CA GLY A 54 4.24 5.63 17.01
C GLY A 54 5.26 6.61 16.43
N SER A 55 6.37 6.87 17.14
CA SER A 55 7.47 7.68 16.64
C SER A 55 8.16 7.05 15.44
N LEU A 56 8.45 5.74 15.51
CA LEU A 56 9.03 4.97 14.40
C LEU A 56 8.16 5.04 13.14
N TYR A 57 6.86 4.83 13.33
CA TYR A 57 5.84 4.87 12.29
C TYR A 57 5.71 6.26 11.65
N SER A 58 5.73 7.30 12.48
CA SER A 58 5.65 8.69 12.01
C SER A 58 6.87 9.07 11.19
N LEU A 59 8.07 8.66 11.64
CA LEU A 59 9.32 8.89 10.91
C LEU A 59 9.32 8.16 9.55
N ALA A 60 8.87 6.91 9.53
CA ALA A 60 8.74 6.12 8.31
C ALA A 60 7.72 6.75 7.34
N THR A 61 6.61 7.28 7.87
CA THR A 61 5.59 7.95 7.07
C THR A 61 6.10 9.27 6.49
N LEU A 62 6.79 10.10 7.28
CA LEU A 62 7.34 11.38 6.82
C LEU A 62 8.44 11.20 5.77
N SER A 63 9.34 10.23 5.98
CA SER A 63 10.38 9.91 5.00
C SER A 63 9.78 9.38 3.70
N SER A 64 8.76 8.53 3.78
CA SER A 64 8.00 8.06 2.62
C SER A 64 7.31 9.23 1.89
N ALA A 65 6.71 10.15 2.62
CA ALA A 65 6.03 11.32 2.05
C ALA A 65 7.02 12.25 1.32
N ALA A 66 8.25 12.39 1.82
CA ALA A 66 9.29 13.18 1.16
C ALA A 66 9.78 12.57 -0.17
N LEU A 67 9.74 11.24 -0.31
CA LEU A 67 10.12 10.52 -1.53
C LEU A 67 8.98 10.42 -2.56
N LEU A 68 7.76 10.70 -2.11
CA LEU A 68 6.53 10.60 -2.88
C LEU A 68 6.51 11.48 -4.13
N PRO A 69 7.00 12.75 -4.13
CA PRO A 69 7.06 13.57 -5.35
C PRO A 69 8.00 12.99 -6.41
N VAL A 70 9.09 12.35 -6.00
CA VAL A 70 10.07 11.74 -6.91
C VAL A 70 9.50 10.45 -7.50
N ALA A 71 8.90 9.59 -6.67
CA ALA A 71 8.25 8.36 -7.12
C ALA A 71 6.97 8.62 -7.93
N GLY A 72 6.25 9.69 -7.62
CA GLY A 72 5.06 10.16 -8.31
C GLY A 72 5.35 10.61 -9.73
N GLN A 73 6.45 11.33 -9.99
CA GLN A 73 6.84 11.71 -11.36
C GLN A 73 7.05 10.51 -12.31
N TRP A 74 7.31 9.33 -11.77
CA TRP A 74 7.47 8.12 -12.56
C TRP A 74 6.12 7.49 -12.96
N ILE A 75 5.02 7.84 -12.29
CA ILE A 75 3.67 7.37 -12.64
C ILE A 75 3.25 7.87 -14.01
N ASP A 76 3.56 9.12 -14.32
CA ASP A 76 3.13 9.79 -15.56
C ASP A 76 3.86 9.26 -16.80
N ARG A 77 4.96 8.51 -16.61
CA ARG A 77 5.79 7.96 -17.68
C ARG A 77 5.57 6.47 -17.93
N ILE A 78 4.91 5.76 -17.02
CA ILE A 78 4.80 4.30 -17.07
C ILE A 78 3.31 3.91 -17.15
N PRO A 79 2.93 2.95 -18.00
CA PRO A 79 1.55 2.46 -18.04
C PRO A 79 1.09 2.00 -16.65
N VAL A 80 -0.10 2.43 -16.22
CA VAL A 80 -0.71 2.12 -14.90
C VAL A 80 -0.62 0.64 -14.53
N LYS A 81 -0.71 -0.26 -15.53
CA LYS A 81 -0.59 -1.71 -15.34
C LYS A 81 0.81 -2.16 -14.89
N HIS A 82 1.87 -1.59 -15.44
CA HIS A 82 3.25 -1.90 -15.02
C HIS A 82 3.55 -1.27 -13.68
N TYR A 83 3.04 -0.06 -13.46
CA TYR A 83 3.17 0.64 -12.20
C TYR A 83 2.52 -0.14 -11.06
N SER A 84 1.26 -0.54 -11.19
CA SER A 84 0.56 -1.33 -10.16
C SER A 84 1.23 -2.68 -9.87
N THR A 85 1.80 -3.32 -10.89
CA THR A 85 2.56 -4.58 -10.71
C THR A 85 3.85 -4.32 -9.93
N ALA A 86 4.55 -3.20 -10.18
CA ALA A 86 5.72 -2.80 -9.42
C ALA A 86 5.37 -2.50 -7.95
N VAL A 87 4.25 -1.82 -7.68
CA VAL A 87 3.75 -1.58 -6.32
C VAL A 87 3.46 -2.90 -5.61
N ALA A 88 2.78 -3.83 -6.28
CA ALA A 88 2.49 -5.15 -5.73
C ALA A 88 3.77 -5.95 -5.40
N LEU A 89 4.80 -5.86 -6.24
CA LEU A 89 6.11 -6.46 -5.97
C LEU A 89 6.80 -5.82 -4.76
N ILE A 90 6.78 -4.49 -4.66
CA ILE A 90 7.34 -3.77 -3.49
C ILE A 90 6.60 -4.17 -2.21
N LEU A 91 5.27 -4.31 -2.28
CA LEU A 91 4.42 -4.81 -1.18
C LEU A 91 4.78 -6.24 -0.77
N ALA A 92 4.95 -7.13 -1.74
CA ALA A 92 5.35 -8.52 -1.49
C ALA A 92 6.74 -8.58 -0.84
N LEU A 93 7.70 -7.80 -1.36
CA LEU A 93 9.04 -7.68 -0.79
C LEU A 93 8.99 -7.09 0.62
N ALA A 94 8.22 -6.03 0.85
CA ALA A 94 8.06 -5.43 2.18
C ALA A 94 7.46 -6.42 3.18
N SER A 95 6.51 -7.23 2.74
CA SER A 95 5.91 -8.30 3.55
C SER A 95 6.91 -9.41 3.87
N LEU A 96 7.75 -9.80 2.92
CA LEU A 96 8.84 -10.77 3.16
C LEU A 96 9.91 -10.22 4.10
N ILE A 97 10.27 -8.94 3.96
CA ILE A 97 11.21 -8.26 4.86
C ILE A 97 10.61 -8.17 6.27
N MET A 98 9.30 -7.91 6.39
CA MET A 98 8.60 -7.89 7.68
C MET A 98 8.56 -9.28 8.31
N ALA A 99 8.29 -10.33 7.52
CA ALA A 99 8.29 -11.71 7.99
C ALA A 99 9.67 -12.20 8.46
N ASN A 100 10.76 -11.69 7.85
CA ASN A 100 12.13 -11.99 8.25
C ASN A 100 12.75 -10.91 9.15
N SER A 101 11.92 -10.03 9.74
CA SER A 101 12.45 -8.93 10.56
C SER A 101 12.92 -9.44 11.92
N TRP A 102 14.23 -9.37 12.16
CA TRP A 102 14.85 -9.75 13.44
C TRP A 102 15.28 -8.52 14.26
N GLY A 103 14.98 -7.29 13.78
CA GLY A 103 15.36 -6.06 14.47
C GLY A 103 14.54 -4.81 14.10
N LEU A 104 14.70 -3.75 14.89
CA LEU A 104 13.98 -2.47 14.74
C LEU A 104 14.25 -1.78 13.39
N ALA A 105 15.46 -1.90 12.86
CA ALA A 105 15.82 -1.32 11.56
C ALA A 105 15.08 -2.00 10.40
N THR A 106 14.92 -3.33 10.44
CA THR A 106 14.16 -4.08 9.44
C THR A 106 12.66 -3.78 9.54
N LEU A 107 12.13 -3.59 10.77
CA LEU A 107 10.76 -3.16 10.98
C LEU A 107 10.52 -1.75 10.42
N PHE A 108 11.44 -0.81 10.68
CA PHE A 108 11.38 0.53 10.10
C PHE A 108 11.37 0.49 8.57
N LEU A 109 12.27 -0.29 7.96
CA LEU A 109 12.38 -0.41 6.51
C LEU A 109 11.11 -1.02 5.90
N ALA A 110 10.54 -2.06 6.55
CA ALA A 110 9.28 -2.65 6.13
C ALA A 110 8.13 -1.65 6.19
N ILE A 111 7.98 -0.92 7.31
CA ILE A 111 6.94 0.12 7.48
C ILE A 111 7.11 1.23 6.44
N PHE A 112 8.34 1.67 6.21
CA PHE A 112 8.66 2.70 5.22
C PHE A 112 8.29 2.25 3.80
N LEU A 113 8.68 1.04 3.39
CA LEU A 113 8.34 0.47 2.09
C LEU A 113 6.82 0.27 1.94
N LEU A 114 6.16 -0.22 2.99
CA LEU A 114 4.70 -0.34 3.03
C LEU A 114 4.05 1.03 2.86
N ARG A 115 4.52 2.06 3.57
CA ARG A 115 3.97 3.42 3.48
C ARG A 115 4.22 4.08 2.14
N LEU A 116 5.37 3.82 1.51
CA LEU A 116 5.67 4.31 0.17
C LEU A 116 4.75 3.68 -0.87
N ALA A 117 4.57 2.35 -0.78
CA ALA A 117 3.66 1.59 -1.63
C ALA A 117 2.19 2.03 -1.47
N GLY A 118 1.77 2.29 -0.23
CA GLY A 118 0.39 2.60 0.11
C GLY A 118 0.00 4.06 -0.16
N GLN A 119 0.74 5.04 0.34
CA GLN A 119 0.29 6.45 0.30
C GLN A 119 0.62 7.16 -1.02
N GLY A 120 1.63 6.72 -1.77
CA GLY A 120 2.11 7.47 -2.93
C GLY A 120 1.42 7.19 -4.26
N LEU A 121 0.93 5.98 -4.42
CA LEU A 121 0.76 5.41 -5.77
C LEU A 121 -0.69 5.38 -6.23
N SER A 122 -1.63 5.38 -5.29
CA SER A 122 -3.07 5.22 -5.53
C SER A 122 -3.85 6.53 -5.55
N GLY A 123 -3.25 7.66 -5.15
CA GLY A 123 -3.92 8.97 -5.14
C GLY A 123 -4.03 9.61 -6.52
N HIS A 124 -2.99 9.45 -7.36
CA HIS A 124 -2.93 10.07 -8.69
C HIS A 124 -3.62 9.27 -9.80
N THR A 125 -4.12 8.05 -9.52
CA THR A 125 -4.91 7.27 -10.50
C THR A 125 -6.41 7.59 -10.43
N ALA A 126 -6.81 8.54 -9.58
CA ALA A 126 -8.21 8.94 -9.38
C ALA A 126 -8.57 10.31 -9.98
N ASP A 127 -7.65 10.98 -10.68
CA ASP A 127 -7.90 12.19 -11.48
C ASP A 127 -7.73 11.92 -12.99
#